data_AF-A0A373WM83-F1
#
_entry.id   AF-A0A373WM83-F1
#
_cell.length_a   1.000
_cell.length_b   1.000
_cell.length_c   1.000
_cell.angle_alpha   90.00
_cell.angle_beta   90.00
_cell.angle_gamma   90.00
#
_symmetry.space_group_name_H-M   'P 1'
#
loop_
_entity.id
_entity.type
_entity.pdbx_description
1 polymer ?
#
loop_
_entity_poly.entity_id
_entity_poly.type
_entity_poly.pdbx_seq_one_letter_code
_entity_poly.pdbx_strand_id
1 'polypeptide(L)'
;MAYTFSGSKYITSGVAENFPIELQVALFSAVEQMREKVSGQLDYLQVFEIVTRVKGQKKFLHIYHMQECPEAKLEYFIPTDVEVNDKAYMIDDVDHITLLLAEEY
;
A
#
# COMPACT_ATOMS: atom_id res chain seq x y z
N MET A 1 6.60 20.10 -2.43
CA MET A 1 7.77 19.20 -2.59
C MET A 1 7.19 17.85 -2.96
N ALA A 2 7.73 17.15 -3.97
CA ALA A 2 7.26 15.81 -4.31
C ALA A 2 8.04 14.77 -3.51
N TYR A 3 7.35 13.78 -2.94
CA TYR A 3 7.95 12.73 -2.14
C TYR A 3 8.51 11.63 -3.04
N THR A 4 9.69 11.11 -2.69
CA THR A 4 10.41 10.18 -3.56
C THR A 4 10.27 8.74 -3.14
N PHE A 5 9.81 8.43 -1.92
CA PHE A 5 9.73 7.07 -1.39
C PHE A 5 11.02 6.27 -1.69
N SER A 6 12.17 6.94 -1.55
CA SER A 6 13.50 6.38 -1.84
C SER A 6 14.36 6.13 -0.59
N GLY A 7 13.84 6.47 0.60
CA GLY A 7 14.51 6.25 1.87
C GLY A 7 14.53 4.79 2.32
N SER A 8 15.04 4.58 3.53
CA SER A 8 15.04 3.26 4.18
C SER A 8 13.60 2.80 4.43
N LYS A 9 13.29 1.54 4.13
CA LYS A 9 11.94 0.98 4.24
C LYS A 9 11.79 0.24 5.56
N TYR A 10 10.77 0.63 6.33
CA TYR A 10 10.39 0.01 7.57
C TYR A 10 8.93 -0.44 7.51
N ILE A 11 8.62 -1.45 8.30
CA ILE A 11 7.27 -1.95 8.52
C ILE A 11 7.04 -2.04 10.03
N THR A 12 5.82 -1.81 10.48
CA THR A 12 5.43 -2.06 11.87
C THR A 12 5.29 -3.54 12.16
N SER A 13 5.24 -3.91 13.45
CA SER A 13 4.94 -5.27 13.86
C SER A 13 3.57 -5.74 13.38
N GLY A 14 2.55 -4.88 13.42
CA GLY A 14 1.21 -5.23 12.92
C GLY A 14 1.25 -5.61 11.43
N VAL A 15 1.98 -4.86 10.61
CA VAL A 15 2.16 -5.21 9.19
C VAL A 15 2.94 -6.53 9.04
N ALA A 16 4.03 -6.71 9.79
CA ALA A 16 4.85 -7.91 9.70
C ALA A 16 4.10 -9.19 10.09
N GLU A 17 3.16 -9.10 11.04
CA GLU A 17 2.36 -10.23 11.53
C GLU A 17 1.13 -10.50 10.65
N ASN A 18 0.48 -9.47 10.13
CA ASN A 18 -0.80 -9.61 9.42
C ASN A 18 -0.65 -9.71 7.89
N PHE A 19 0.39 -9.11 7.30
CA PHE A 19 0.54 -9.08 5.84
C PHE A 19 1.59 -10.09 5.37
N PRO A 20 1.25 -11.00 4.43
CA PRO A 20 2.24 -11.87 3.82
C PRO A 20 3.29 -11.05 3.07
N ILE A 21 4.50 -11.58 2.94
CA ILE A 21 5.64 -10.85 2.33
C ILE A 21 5.33 -10.40 0.90
N GLU A 22 4.57 -11.19 0.15
CA GLU A 22 4.15 -10.88 -1.21
C GLU A 22 3.25 -9.63 -1.25
N LEU A 23 2.35 -9.48 -0.28
CA LEU A 23 1.51 -8.29 -0.14
C LEU A 23 2.36 -7.08 0.21
N GLN A 24 3.28 -7.21 1.18
CA GLN A 24 4.17 -6.11 1.56
C GLN A 24 4.97 -5.58 0.36
N VAL A 25 5.57 -6.48 -0.42
CA VAL A 25 6.31 -6.14 -1.65
C VAL A 25 5.39 -5.48 -2.69
N ALA A 26 4.16 -5.99 -2.85
CA ALA A 26 3.20 -5.41 -3.78
C ALA A 26 2.80 -3.98 -3.41
N LEU A 27 2.61 -3.67 -2.12
CA LEU A 27 2.28 -2.32 -1.66
C LEU A 27 3.42 -1.33 -1.94
N PHE A 28 4.69 -1.73 -1.71
CA PHE A 28 5.83 -0.88 -2.10
C PHE A 28 5.94 -0.67 -3.61
N SER A 29 5.63 -1.70 -4.41
CA SER A 29 5.61 -1.59 -5.88
C SER A 29 4.47 -0.71 -6.40
N ALA A 30 3.32 -0.70 -5.71
CA ALA A 30 2.17 0.13 -6.05
C ALA A 30 2.49 1.64 -5.98
N VAL A 31 3.37 2.07 -5.07
CA VAL A 31 3.80 3.48 -4.98
C VAL A 31 4.50 3.95 -6.26
N GLU A 32 5.32 3.12 -6.89
CA GLU A 32 5.95 3.47 -8.17
C GLU A 32 4.92 3.62 -9.29
N GLN A 33 3.89 2.78 -9.30
CA GLN A 33 2.78 2.92 -10.26
C GLN A 33 1.96 4.19 -10.02
N MET A 34 1.75 4.56 -8.75
CA MET A 34 1.12 5.84 -8.41
C MET A 34 1.99 7.00 -8.88
N ARG A 35 3.31 6.93 -8.70
CA ARG A 35 4.26 7.95 -9.18
C ARG A 35 4.08 8.21 -10.67
N GLU A 36 4.02 7.16 -11.46
CA GLU A 36 3.75 7.28 -12.91
C GLU A 36 2.40 7.95 -13.17
N LYS A 37 1.35 7.52 -12.47
CA LYS A 37 0.00 8.07 -12.60
C LYS A 37 -0.08 9.58 -12.30
N VAL A 38 0.58 10.04 -11.24
CA VAL A 38 0.57 11.45 -10.83
C VAL A 38 1.73 12.26 -11.41
N SER A 39 2.40 11.73 -12.44
CA SER A 39 3.53 12.41 -13.12
C SER A 39 4.62 12.87 -12.13
N GLY A 40 4.96 12.00 -11.18
CA GLY A 40 5.99 12.23 -10.15
C GLY A 40 5.54 13.04 -8.95
N GLN A 41 4.32 13.58 -8.92
CA GLN A 41 3.81 14.42 -7.83
C GLN A 41 3.25 13.57 -6.68
N LEU A 42 4.05 12.70 -6.10
CA LEU A 42 3.60 11.98 -4.90
C LEU A 42 3.48 12.94 -3.71
N ASP A 43 2.44 12.76 -2.90
CA ASP A 43 2.38 13.32 -1.55
C ASP A 43 3.04 12.36 -0.55
N TYR A 44 3.09 12.75 0.73
CA TYR A 44 3.77 11.99 1.77
C TYR A 44 3.01 10.74 2.22
N LEU A 45 1.74 10.58 1.82
CA LEU A 45 0.82 9.59 2.38
C LEU A 45 0.17 8.76 1.27
N GLN A 46 0.51 7.49 1.23
CA GLN A 46 -0.15 6.51 0.38
C GLN A 46 -1.11 5.68 1.21
N VAL A 47 -2.37 5.65 0.81
CA VAL A 47 -3.42 4.92 1.52
C VAL A 47 -3.75 3.64 0.77
N PHE A 48 -3.81 2.52 1.49
CA PHE A 48 -4.19 1.22 0.97
C PHE A 48 -5.38 0.66 1.75
N GLU A 49 -6.47 0.34 1.06
CA GLU A 49 -7.57 -0.46 1.60
C GLU A 49 -7.55 -1.82 0.94
N ILE A 50 -7.35 -2.87 1.73
CA ILE A 50 -7.15 -4.24 1.26
C ILE A 50 -8.35 -5.05 1.68
N VAL A 51 -9.03 -5.67 0.72
CA VAL A 51 -10.21 -6.47 0.99
C VAL A 51 -10.08 -7.82 0.31
N THR A 52 -10.32 -8.89 1.06
CA THR A 52 -10.38 -10.23 0.49
C THR A 52 -11.68 -10.41 -0.29
N ARG A 53 -11.55 -10.91 -1.51
CA ARG A 53 -12.67 -11.22 -2.39
C ARG A 53 -12.57 -12.68 -2.82
N VAL A 54 -13.74 -13.29 -3.02
CA VAL A 54 -13.86 -14.69 -3.42
C VAL A 54 -14.62 -14.76 -4.74
N LYS A 55 -14.08 -15.48 -5.72
CA LYS A 55 -14.75 -15.78 -6.99
C LYS A 55 -14.63 -17.26 -7.30
N GLY A 56 -15.75 -17.98 -7.11
CA GLY A 56 -15.76 -19.44 -7.16
C GLY A 56 -14.90 -20.01 -6.03
N GLN A 57 -13.91 -20.83 -6.38
CA GLN A 57 -12.97 -21.43 -5.41
C GLN A 57 -11.68 -20.61 -5.22
N LYS A 58 -11.52 -19.48 -5.92
CA LYS A 58 -10.30 -18.66 -5.84
C LYS A 58 -10.53 -17.45 -4.95
N LYS A 59 -9.53 -17.15 -4.11
CA LYS A 59 -9.46 -15.90 -3.34
C LYS A 59 -8.48 -14.93 -4.01
N PHE A 60 -8.75 -13.64 -3.86
CA PHE A 60 -7.87 -12.58 -4.30
C PHE A 60 -7.98 -11.39 -3.35
N LEU A 61 -6.89 -10.68 -3.15
CA LEU A 61 -6.88 -9.39 -2.50
C LEU A 61 -7.26 -8.34 -3.54
N HIS A 62 -8.29 -7.56 -3.24
CA HIS A 62 -8.62 -6.34 -3.95
C HIS A 62 -8.03 -5.18 -3.15
N ILE A 63 -7.07 -4.49 -3.73
CA ILE A 63 -6.35 -3.38 -3.09
C ILE A 63 -6.79 -2.09 -3.77
N TYR A 64 -7.43 -1.21 -3.01
CA TYR A 64 -7.65 0.18 -3.41
C TYR A 64 -6.46 1.00 -2.91
N HIS A 65 -5.80 1.72 -3.82
CA HIS A 65 -4.65 2.56 -3.52
C HIS A 65 -4.97 4.01 -3.86
N MET A 66 -4.85 4.92 -2.90
CA MET A 66 -5.23 6.31 -3.04
C MET A 66 -4.13 7.24 -2.54
N GLN A 67 -4.11 8.43 -3.17
CA GLN A 67 -3.31 9.59 -2.80
C GLN A 67 -4.24 10.82 -2.73
N GLU A 68 -3.90 11.82 -1.90
CA GLU A 68 -4.70 13.04 -1.71
C GLU A 68 -4.32 14.18 -2.67
N CYS A 69 -3.02 14.45 -2.91
CA CYS A 69 -2.59 15.61 -3.68
C CYS A 69 -1.44 15.34 -4.68
N PRO A 70 -1.70 15.33 -6.00
CA PRO A 70 -3.02 15.39 -6.61
C PRO A 70 -3.83 14.13 -6.28
N GLU A 71 -5.16 14.25 -6.26
CA GLU A 71 -6.04 13.12 -6.00
C GLU A 71 -5.85 12.07 -7.10
N ALA A 72 -5.51 10.85 -6.70
CA ALA A 72 -5.34 9.73 -7.61
C ALA A 72 -5.71 8.41 -6.94
N LYS A 73 -6.24 7.48 -7.74
CA LYS A 73 -6.71 6.17 -7.28
C LYS A 73 -6.28 5.06 -8.23
N LEU A 74 -5.75 3.96 -7.73
CA LEU A 74 -5.41 2.74 -8.47
C LEU A 74 -6.05 1.54 -7.79
N GLU A 75 -6.29 0.49 -8.56
CA GLU A 75 -6.85 -0.76 -8.05
C GLU A 75 -6.01 -1.94 -8.52
N TYR A 76 -5.80 -2.90 -7.61
CA TYR A 76 -5.01 -4.10 -7.88
C TYR A 76 -5.78 -5.35 -7.43
N PHE A 77 -5.56 -6.44 -8.16
CA PHE A 77 -6.11 -7.75 -7.86
C PHE A 77 -4.98 -8.77 -7.77
N ILE A 78 -4.71 -9.28 -6.57
CA ILE A 78 -3.61 -10.20 -6.32
C ILE A 78 -4.20 -11.55 -5.88
N PRO A 79 -3.97 -12.65 -6.62
CA PRO A 79 -4.33 -13.99 -6.15
C PRO A 79 -3.69 -14.26 -4.79
N THR A 80 -4.45 -14.81 -3.85
CA THR A 80 -3.96 -15.08 -2.50
C THR A 80 -4.62 -16.33 -1.95
N ASP A 81 -3.96 -16.95 -0.98
CA ASP A 81 -4.54 -18.01 -0.15
C ASP A 81 -4.90 -17.50 1.28
N VAL A 82 -4.43 -16.31 1.64
CA VAL A 82 -4.68 -15.68 2.95
C VAL A 82 -5.80 -14.66 2.87
N GLU A 83 -6.46 -14.42 4.00
CA GLU A 83 -7.47 -13.37 4.13
C GLU A 83 -6.86 -12.16 4.82
N VAL A 84 -6.95 -11.00 4.16
CA VAL A 84 -6.56 -9.69 4.68
C VAL A 84 -7.72 -8.73 4.44
N ASN A 85 -8.14 -8.01 5.48
CA ASN A 85 -9.25 -7.06 5.43
C ASN A 85 -8.92 -5.83 6.27
N ASP A 86 -7.86 -5.14 5.86
CA ASP A 86 -7.22 -4.11 6.65
C ASP A 86 -6.97 -2.86 5.82
N LYS A 87 -6.75 -1.75 6.53
CA LYS A 87 -6.30 -0.50 5.95
C LYS A 87 -4.86 -0.25 6.40
N ALA A 88 -4.01 0.15 5.47
CA ALA A 88 -2.62 0.46 5.74
C ALA A 88 -2.23 1.82 5.15
N TYR A 89 -1.23 2.44 5.77
CA TYR A 89 -0.63 3.68 5.31
C TYR A 89 0.84 3.44 4.98
N MET A 90 1.33 4.05 3.91
CA MET A 90 2.76 4.18 3.67
C MET A 90 3.11 5.66 3.70
N ILE A 91 3.95 6.02 4.67
CA ILE A 91 4.32 7.40 4.96
C ILE A 91 5.79 7.58 4.59
N ASP A 92 6.10 8.62 3.81
CA ASP A 92 7.45 9.11 3.58
C ASP A 92 7.67 10.39 4.41
N ASP A 93 8.47 10.29 5.47
CA ASP A 93 8.81 11.43 6.34
C ASP A 93 10.10 12.14 5.96
N VAL A 94 10.61 11.90 4.74
CA VAL A 94 11.89 12.35 4.17
C VAL A 94 13.09 11.51 4.60
N ASP A 95 13.16 11.10 5.87
CA ASP A 95 14.28 10.29 6.38
C ASP A 95 14.07 8.80 6.08
N HIS A 96 12.83 8.33 6.25
CA HIS A 96 12.47 6.95 6.06
C HIS A 96 11.02 6.78 5.60
N ILE A 97 10.75 5.57 5.11
CA ILE A 97 9.43 5.16 4.66
C ILE A 97 8.92 4.13 5.64
N THR A 98 7.72 4.34 6.16
CA THR A 98 7.08 3.41 7.09
C THR A 98 5.76 2.92 6.52
N LEU A 99 5.61 1.60 6.41
CA LEU A 99 4.34 0.93 6.17
C LEU A 99 3.75 0.48 7.50
N LEU A 100 2.52 0.91 7.79
CA LEU A 100 1.84 0.64 9.06
C LEU A 100 0.36 0.35 8.85
N LEU A 101 -0.26 -0.38 9.77
CA LEU A 101 -1.71 -0.53 9.79
C LEU A 101 -2.36 0.77 10.24
N ALA A 102 -3.57 1.04 9.75
CA ALA A 102 -4.31 2.24 10.11
C ALA A 102 -4.72 2.28 11.59
N GLU A 103 -4.77 1.13 12.26
CA GLU A 103 -5.01 1.03 13.70
C GLU A 103 -3.78 1.35 14.57
N GLU A 104 -2.59 1.38 13.97
CA GLU A 104 -1.32 1.71 14.64
C GLU A 104 -0.98 3.22 14.54
N TYR A 105 -1.79 4.00 13.82
CA TYR A 105 -1.64 5.44 13.60
C TYR A 105 -2.60 6.25 14.48
#